data_AF-A0A6D2J3S6-F1
#
_entry.id   AF-A0A6D2J3S6-F1
#
_cell.length_a   1.000
_cell.length_b   1.000
_cell.length_c   1.000
_cell.angle_alpha   90.00
_cell.angle_beta   90.00
_cell.angle_gamma   90.00
#
_symmetry.space_group_name_H-M   'P 1'
#
loop_
_entity.id
_entity.type
_entity.pdbx_description
1 polymer ?
#
loop_
_entity_poly.entity_id
_entity_poly.type
_entity_poly.pdbx_seq_one_letter_code
_entity_poly.pdbx_strand_id
1 'polypeptide(L)'
;MCVYECMFTEFGMNFPLSPLFLQFAADRGVPTSQLTHGVVRHIVFTEALARAAGVVFDRLLFEHVTDLRASSREGNFKRFHTTMKYDIVFGDYRNKIHWWKKYFFFVKINRASVGKIKADQIRTEWVKSPGPSRRARPNGELKEKFRLLKELQPSIVA
;
A
#
# COMPACT_ATOMS: atom_id res chain seq x y z
N MET A 1 7.93 -10.82 10.75
CA MET A 1 6.82 -10.52 9.82
C MET A 1 6.99 -11.31 8.54
N CYS A 2 5.92 -11.56 7.77
CA CYS A 2 5.95 -12.27 6.50
C CYS A 2 5.65 -11.30 5.34
N VAL A 3 6.46 -11.37 4.29
CA VAL A 3 6.36 -10.53 3.08
C VAL A 3 6.55 -11.39 1.84
N TYR A 4 6.08 -10.89 0.69
CA TYR A 4 6.14 -11.62 -0.58
C TYR A 4 7.31 -11.13 -1.43
N GLU A 5 7.97 -12.05 -2.12
CA GLU A 5 9.14 -11.74 -2.96
C GLU A 5 8.82 -10.71 -4.06
N CYS A 6 7.64 -10.83 -4.68
CA CYS A 6 7.16 -9.90 -5.71
C CYS A 6 7.09 -8.44 -5.24
N MET A 7 7.00 -8.16 -3.94
CA MET A 7 7.05 -6.79 -3.43
C MET A 7 8.39 -6.11 -3.75
N PHE A 8 9.47 -6.89 -3.79
CA PHE A 8 10.84 -6.44 -4.04
C PHE A 8 11.18 -6.55 -5.52
N THR A 9 10.90 -7.70 -6.14
CA THR A 9 11.31 -7.97 -7.52
C THR A 9 10.47 -7.24 -8.57
N GLU A 10 9.19 -6.99 -8.32
CA GLU A 10 8.28 -6.37 -9.30
C GLU A 10 7.99 -4.89 -8.98
N PHE A 11 8.07 -4.49 -7.70
CA PHE A 11 7.74 -3.11 -7.27
C PHE A 11 8.88 -2.37 -6.59
N GLY A 12 10.08 -2.96 -6.52
CA GLY A 12 11.27 -2.28 -6.02
C GLY A 12 11.22 -1.89 -4.53
N MET A 13 10.39 -2.55 -3.71
CA MET A 13 10.51 -2.37 -2.25
C MET A 13 11.91 -2.77 -1.79
N ASN A 14 12.40 -2.07 -0.76
CA ASN A 14 13.68 -2.31 -0.13
C ASN A 14 13.54 -2.26 1.39
N PHE A 15 14.57 -2.72 2.11
CA PHE A 15 14.65 -2.56 3.55
C PHE A 15 15.35 -1.24 3.94
N PRO A 16 14.89 -0.54 5.00
CA PRO A 16 13.66 -0.79 5.74
C PRO A 16 12.42 -0.60 4.85
N LEU A 17 11.37 -1.40 5.09
CA LEU A 17 10.13 -1.32 4.31
C LEU A 17 9.56 0.10 4.40
N SER A 18 8.87 0.51 3.33
CA SER A 18 8.23 1.83 3.23
C SER A 18 7.46 2.16 4.54
N PRO A 19 7.78 3.27 5.22
CA PRO A 19 7.10 3.67 6.43
C PRO A 19 5.59 3.81 6.23
N LEU A 20 5.17 4.26 5.04
CA LEU A 20 3.75 4.38 4.71
C LEU A 20 3.07 3.02 4.58
N PHE A 21 3.71 2.03 3.95
CA PHE A 21 3.17 0.67 3.86
C PHE A 21 2.97 0.06 5.24
N LEU A 22 3.96 0.19 6.11
CA LEU A 22 3.90 -0.32 7.48
C LEU A 22 2.87 0.43 8.32
N GLN A 23 2.82 1.76 8.24
CA GLN A 23 1.84 2.57 8.96
C GLN A 23 0.42 2.27 8.48
N PHE A 24 0.22 2.09 7.17
CA PHE A 24 -1.05 1.67 6.62
C PHE A 24 -1.46 0.30 7.17
N ALA A 25 -0.57 -0.69 7.13
CA ALA A 25 -0.85 -2.02 7.70
C ALA A 25 -1.22 -1.93 9.20
N ALA A 26 -0.47 -1.15 9.98
CA ALA A 26 -0.69 -0.93 11.41
C ALA A 26 -2.05 -0.26 11.68
N ASP A 27 -2.36 0.83 10.97
CA ASP A 27 -3.61 1.59 11.13
C ASP A 27 -4.83 0.79 10.69
N ARG A 28 -4.67 -0.05 9.67
CA ARG A 28 -5.72 -1.00 9.24
C ARG A 28 -5.74 -2.25 10.12
N GLY A 29 -4.82 -2.42 11.07
CA GLY A 29 -4.76 -3.57 11.98
C GLY A 29 -4.56 -4.91 11.26
N VAL A 30 -3.87 -4.91 10.12
CA VAL A 30 -3.64 -6.10 9.28
C VAL A 30 -2.15 -6.44 9.23
N PRO A 31 -1.78 -7.73 9.24
CA PRO A 31 -0.41 -8.14 8.98
C PRO A 31 -0.05 -7.94 7.51
N THR A 32 1.22 -7.65 7.22
CA THR A 32 1.74 -7.46 5.86
C THR A 32 1.47 -8.67 4.95
N SER A 33 1.41 -9.88 5.51
CA SER A 33 1.13 -11.12 4.78
C SER A 33 -0.31 -11.26 4.28
N GLN A 34 -1.25 -10.45 4.79
CA GLN A 34 -2.61 -10.39 4.25
C GLN A 34 -2.78 -9.27 3.22
N LEU A 35 -1.83 -8.34 3.10
CA LEU A 35 -1.83 -7.32 2.05
C LEU A 35 -1.32 -7.92 0.75
N THR A 36 -2.11 -7.80 -0.32
CA THR A 36 -1.68 -8.27 -1.64
C THR A 36 -0.64 -7.33 -2.23
N HIS A 37 0.06 -7.82 -3.25
CA HIS A 37 0.96 -6.99 -4.05
C HIS A 37 0.25 -5.79 -4.72
N GLY A 38 -1.08 -5.81 -4.87
CA GLY A 38 -1.85 -4.65 -5.35
C GLY A 38 -1.80 -3.45 -4.40
N VAL A 39 -1.71 -3.70 -3.08
CA VAL A 39 -1.52 -2.63 -2.08
C VAL A 39 -0.16 -1.98 -2.23
N VAL A 40 0.88 -2.82 -2.34
CA VAL A 40 2.26 -2.37 -2.55
C VAL A 40 2.39 -1.58 -3.84
N ARG A 41 1.83 -2.10 -4.93
CA ARG A 41 1.77 -1.44 -6.25
C ARG A 41 1.19 -0.03 -6.13
N HIS A 42 0.02 0.11 -5.53
CA HIS A 42 -0.63 1.41 -5.43
C HIS A 42 0.15 2.36 -4.53
N ILE A 43 0.79 1.88 -3.45
CA ILE A 43 1.65 2.73 -2.62
C ILE A 43 2.84 3.23 -3.43
N VAL A 44 3.62 2.34 -4.04
CA VAL A 44 4.84 2.69 -4.77
C VAL A 44 4.55 3.64 -5.92
N PHE A 45 3.53 3.36 -6.73
CA PHE A 45 3.21 4.20 -7.87
C PHE A 45 2.57 5.53 -7.47
N THR A 46 1.71 5.56 -6.44
CA THR A 46 1.17 6.84 -5.94
C THR A 46 2.28 7.67 -5.28
N GLU A 47 3.25 7.05 -4.61
CA GLU A 47 4.41 7.74 -4.04
C GLU A 47 5.27 8.39 -5.14
N ALA A 48 5.53 7.66 -6.22
CA ALA A 48 6.25 8.20 -7.38
C ALA A 48 5.49 9.37 -8.03
N LEU A 49 4.18 9.23 -8.22
CA LEU A 49 3.34 10.29 -8.78
C LEU A 49 3.30 11.53 -7.87
N ALA A 50 3.14 11.34 -6.56
CA ALA A 50 3.13 12.42 -5.58
C ALA A 50 4.48 13.15 -5.56
N ARG A 51 5.59 12.41 -5.59
CA ARG A 51 6.93 12.99 -5.68
C ARG A 51 7.10 13.85 -6.93
N ALA A 52 6.66 13.33 -8.07
CA ALA A 52 6.73 14.07 -9.33
C ALA A 52 5.84 15.33 -9.31
N ALA A 53 4.72 15.30 -8.58
CA ALA A 53 3.82 16.45 -8.38
C ALA A 53 4.27 17.41 -7.27
N GLY A 54 5.40 17.16 -6.60
CA GLY A 54 5.84 17.96 -5.45
C GLY A 54 4.91 17.85 -4.24
N VAL A 55 4.11 16.80 -4.15
CA VAL A 55 3.11 16.55 -3.11
C VAL A 55 3.66 15.62 -2.04
N VAL A 56 3.44 15.97 -0.77
CA VAL A 56 3.68 15.06 0.35
C VAL A 56 2.71 13.88 0.28
N PHE A 57 3.24 12.68 0.09
CA PHE A 57 2.45 11.46 0.12
C PHE A 57 2.28 10.94 1.55
N ASP A 58 1.04 10.90 2.01
CA ASP A 58 0.68 10.41 3.33
C ASP A 58 -0.49 9.41 3.26
N ARG A 59 -0.84 8.83 4.42
CA ARG A 59 -1.93 7.87 4.53
C ARG A 59 -3.27 8.46 4.09
N LEU A 60 -3.54 9.73 4.38
CA LEU A 60 -4.82 10.35 4.05
C LEU A 60 -4.97 10.46 2.54
N LEU A 61 -3.90 10.84 1.84
CA LEU A 61 -3.88 10.86 0.38
C LEU A 61 -4.05 9.46 -0.20
N PHE A 62 -3.33 8.46 0.33
CA PHE A 62 -3.45 7.08 -0.12
C PHE A 62 -4.87 6.51 0.06
N GLU A 63 -5.49 6.71 1.24
CA GLU A 63 -6.87 6.28 1.51
C GLU A 63 -7.91 7.12 0.76
N HIS A 64 -7.57 8.32 0.32
CA HIS A 64 -8.43 9.12 -0.53
C HIS A 64 -8.52 8.51 -1.93
N VAL A 65 -7.36 8.18 -2.51
CA VAL A 65 -7.22 7.69 -3.89
C VAL A 65 -7.38 6.18 -4.04
N THR A 66 -7.50 5.43 -2.94
CA THR A 66 -7.73 3.99 -2.95
C THR A 66 -8.89 3.57 -2.06
N ASP A 67 -9.51 2.43 -2.39
CA ASP A 67 -10.36 1.70 -1.45
C ASP A 67 -9.69 0.38 -1.07
N LEU A 68 -9.57 0.10 0.25
CA LEU A 68 -9.18 -1.22 0.72
C LEU A 68 -10.38 -2.17 0.65
N ARG A 69 -10.22 -3.27 -0.08
CA ARG A 69 -11.22 -4.30 -0.32
C ARG A 69 -10.71 -5.65 0.20
N ALA A 70 -11.63 -6.48 0.66
CA ALA A 70 -11.32 -7.87 0.99
C ALA A 70 -11.47 -8.73 -0.26
N SER A 71 -10.54 -9.65 -0.49
CA SER A 71 -10.70 -10.70 -1.49
C SER A 71 -11.80 -11.68 -1.09
N SER A 72 -12.18 -12.53 -2.03
CA SER A 72 -12.86 -13.79 -1.71
C SER A 72 -12.09 -14.53 -0.63
N ARG A 73 -12.85 -15.25 0.22
CA ARG A 73 -12.30 -16.02 1.33
C ARG A 73 -11.37 -17.11 0.78
N GLU A 74 -10.17 -17.20 1.31
CA GLU A 74 -9.23 -18.29 1.04
C GLU A 74 -9.11 -19.12 2.32
N GLY A 75 -9.80 -20.25 2.39
CA GLY A 75 -9.87 -21.06 3.61
C GLY A 75 -10.47 -20.30 4.79
N ASN A 76 -9.70 -20.06 5.85
CA ASN A 76 -10.16 -19.35 7.05
C ASN A 76 -9.77 -17.88 7.14
N PHE A 77 -9.16 -17.34 6.08
CA PHE A 77 -8.68 -15.96 6.07
C PHE A 77 -9.11 -15.24 4.80
N LYS A 78 -8.91 -13.92 4.81
CA LYS A 78 -9.08 -13.06 3.63
C LYS A 78 -7.74 -12.38 3.36
N ARG A 79 -7.49 -12.04 2.10
CA ARG A 79 -6.46 -11.06 1.76
C ARG A 79 -7.11 -9.73 1.49
N PHE A 80 -6.34 -8.67 1.62
CA PHE A 80 -6.80 -7.30 1.41
C PHE A 80 -6.00 -6.68 0.28
N HIS A 81 -6.72 -6.10 -0.66
CA HIS A 81 -6.16 -5.44 -1.83
C HIS A 81 -6.76 -4.05 -1.94
N THR A 82 -6.06 -3.16 -2.61
CA THR A 82 -6.58 -1.83 -2.93
C THR A 82 -7.12 -1.79 -4.35
N THR A 83 -8.17 -1.00 -4.56
CA THR A 83 -8.62 -0.57 -5.89
C THR A 83 -8.35 0.92 -6.02
N MET A 84 -7.82 1.37 -7.16
CA MET A 84 -7.66 2.80 -7.43
C MET A 84 -9.01 3.47 -7.63
N LYS A 85 -9.12 4.73 -7.24
CA LYS A 85 -10.26 5.60 -7.46
C LYS A 85 -9.90 6.72 -8.43
N TYR A 86 -10.93 7.41 -8.92
CA TYR A 86 -10.81 8.64 -9.71
C TYR A 86 -9.98 8.48 -10.98
N ASP A 87 -10.03 7.28 -11.58
CA ASP A 87 -9.35 6.96 -12.84
C ASP A 87 -7.86 7.34 -12.83
N ILE A 88 -7.20 7.16 -11.66
CA ILE A 88 -5.75 7.25 -11.58
C ILE A 88 -5.17 5.99 -12.22
N VAL A 89 -4.47 6.20 -13.33
CA VAL A 89 -3.83 5.17 -14.13
C VAL A 89 -2.32 5.28 -13.92
N PHE A 90 -1.69 4.12 -13.73
CA PHE A 90 -0.23 3.99 -13.77
C PHE A 90 0.14 3.43 -15.15
N GLY A 91 1.35 3.76 -15.63
CA GLY A 91 1.84 3.33 -16.94
C GLY A 91 1.94 1.80 -17.11
N ASP A 92 2.73 1.31 -18.06
CA ASP A 92 2.80 -0.14 -18.27
C ASP A 92 3.41 -0.87 -17.06
N TYR A 93 2.66 -1.84 -16.50
CA TYR A 93 3.10 -2.67 -15.40
C TYR A 93 2.47 -4.06 -15.48
N ARG A 94 3.15 -5.05 -14.91
CA ARG A 94 2.62 -6.42 -14.83
C ARG A 94 1.41 -6.47 -13.88
N ASN A 95 0.21 -6.49 -14.45
CA ASN A 95 -1.03 -6.48 -13.67
C ASN A 95 -1.29 -7.81 -12.94
N LYS A 96 -0.96 -8.95 -13.56
CA LYS A 96 -1.13 -10.29 -12.98
C LYS A 96 0.23 -10.91 -12.66
N ILE A 97 0.47 -11.14 -11.37
CA ILE A 97 1.63 -11.89 -10.89
C ILE A 97 1.13 -13.27 -10.49
N HIS A 98 1.43 -14.28 -11.31
CA HIS A 98 1.01 -15.65 -11.03
C HIS A 98 1.79 -16.24 -9.86
N TRP A 99 1.13 -17.10 -9.07
CA TRP A 99 1.76 -17.87 -7.99
C TRP A 99 2.49 -17.08 -6.91
N TRP A 100 2.37 -15.75 -6.87
CA TRP A 100 3.04 -14.86 -5.91
C TRP A 100 2.92 -15.31 -4.44
N LYS A 101 1.80 -15.97 -4.10
CA LYS A 101 1.53 -16.53 -2.76
C LYS A 101 2.52 -17.63 -2.33
N LYS A 102 3.19 -18.29 -3.27
CA LYS A 102 4.17 -19.35 -3.02
C LYS A 102 5.56 -18.81 -2.70
N TYR A 103 5.83 -17.55 -3.02
CA TYR A 103 7.14 -16.92 -2.91
C TYR A 103 7.11 -15.85 -1.80
N PHE A 104 7.42 -16.29 -0.59
CA PHE A 104 7.43 -15.45 0.60
C PHE A 104 8.61 -15.79 1.50
N PHE A 105 8.99 -14.85 2.35
CA PHE A 105 10.02 -15.06 3.37
C PHE A 105 9.67 -14.34 4.66
N PHE A 106 10.29 -14.80 5.75
CA PHE A 106 10.14 -14.19 7.06
C PHE A 106 11.29 -13.23 7.34
N VAL A 107 10.93 -12.07 7.87
CA VAL A 107 11.86 -11.01 8.22
C VAL A 107 11.76 -10.76 9.72
N LYS A 108 12.92 -10.71 10.40
CA LYS A 108 13.01 -10.31 11.79
C LYS A 108 12.56 -8.85 11.93
N ILE A 109 11.63 -8.58 12.86
CA ILE A 109 11.17 -7.20 13.12
C ILE A 109 12.26 -6.50 13.93
N ASN A 110 12.97 -5.59 13.28
CA ASN A 110 14.02 -4.75 13.85
C ASN A 110 14.16 -3.44 13.03
N ARG A 111 15.01 -2.52 13.49
CA ARG A 111 15.23 -1.23 12.81
C ARG A 111 15.66 -1.35 11.35
N ALA A 112 16.43 -2.38 10.99
CA ALA A 112 16.84 -2.61 9.60
C ALA A 112 15.65 -2.99 8.69
N SER A 113 14.67 -3.70 9.24
CA SER A 113 13.48 -4.15 8.50
C SER A 113 12.32 -3.15 8.47
N VAL A 114 12.06 -2.44 9.58
CA VAL A 114 10.85 -1.59 9.74
C VAL A 114 11.16 -0.11 10.02
N GLY A 115 12.44 0.26 10.03
CA GLY A 115 12.87 1.64 10.24
C GLY A 115 12.47 2.17 11.62
N LYS A 116 11.71 3.27 11.64
CA LYS A 116 11.26 3.96 12.86
C LYS A 116 9.91 3.43 13.40
N ILE A 117 9.23 2.54 12.67
CA ILE A 117 7.97 1.96 13.13
C ILE A 117 8.23 1.05 14.33
N LYS A 118 7.44 1.19 15.39
CA LYS A 118 7.61 0.38 16.59
C LYS A 118 7.17 -1.06 16.34
N ALA A 119 7.87 -2.01 16.94
CA ALA A 119 7.61 -3.43 16.71
C ALA A 119 6.21 -3.88 17.13
N ASP A 120 5.65 -3.27 18.19
CA ASP A 120 4.29 -3.51 18.70
C ASP A 120 3.17 -3.04 17.76
N GLN A 121 3.48 -2.13 16.83
CA GLN A 121 2.56 -1.70 15.78
C GLN A 121 2.46 -2.71 14.63
N ILE A 122 3.43 -3.62 14.50
CA ILE A 122 3.47 -4.60 13.41
C ILE A 122 2.66 -5.84 13.81
N ARG A 123 1.48 -5.98 13.21
CA ARG A 123 0.65 -7.17 13.37
C ARG A 123 1.28 -8.37 12.68
N THR A 124 1.29 -9.51 13.38
CA THR A 124 1.74 -10.81 12.83
C THR A 124 0.60 -11.82 12.69
N GLU A 125 -0.46 -11.67 13.47
CA GLU A 125 -1.63 -12.54 13.45
C GLU A 125 -2.61 -12.15 12.34
N TRP A 126 -3.21 -13.15 11.71
CA TRP A 126 -4.18 -12.96 10.64
C TRP A 126 -5.54 -12.53 11.19
N VAL A 127 -6.18 -11.59 10.48
CA VAL A 127 -7.49 -11.04 10.84
C VAL A 127 -8.54 -11.33 9.77
N LYS A 128 -9.81 -11.42 10.18
CA LYS A 128 -10.94 -11.65 9.27
C LYS A 128 -11.37 -10.37 8.54
N SER A 129 -11.14 -9.22 9.15
CA SER A 129 -11.52 -7.90 8.66
C SER A 129 -10.43 -6.90 9.04
N PRO A 130 -10.13 -5.91 8.18
CA PRO A 130 -9.29 -4.81 8.58
C PRO A 130 -10.06 -3.94 9.59
N GLY A 131 -9.35 -3.14 10.38
CA GLY A 131 -9.94 -2.14 11.26
C GLY A 131 -10.81 -1.12 10.49
N PRO A 132 -11.44 -0.15 11.17
CA PRO A 132 -12.17 0.91 10.49
C PRO A 132 -11.22 1.84 9.72
N SER A 133 -11.61 2.29 8.53
CA SER A 133 -10.88 3.36 7.83
C SER A 133 -11.20 4.67 8.54
N ARG A 134 -10.19 5.35 9.08
CA ARG A 134 -10.34 6.65 9.72
C ARG A 134 -10.38 7.73 8.64
N ARG A 135 -11.41 7.68 7.78
CA ARG A 135 -11.61 8.68 6.71
C ARG A 135 -12.03 9.99 7.37
N ALA A 136 -11.11 10.94 7.44
CA ALA A 136 -11.50 12.33 7.66
C ALA A 136 -12.18 12.86 6.40
N ARG A 137 -13.17 13.75 6.55
CA ARG A 137 -13.67 14.51 5.41
C ARG A 137 -12.49 15.25 4.75
N PRO A 138 -12.36 15.25 3.41
CA PRO A 138 -11.25 15.95 2.77
C PRO A 138 -11.22 17.43 3.16
N ASN A 139 -10.13 17.83 3.83
CA ASN A 139 -9.84 19.23 4.11
C ASN A 139 -9.25 19.91 2.86
N GLY A 140 -9.01 21.22 2.92
CA GLY A 140 -8.43 21.97 1.79
C GLY A 140 -7.09 21.41 1.33
N GLU A 141 -6.23 21.02 2.27
CA GLU A 141 -4.92 20.43 1.98
C GLU A 141 -5.04 19.12 1.19
N LEU A 142 -5.90 18.18 1.62
CA LEU A 142 -6.08 16.90 0.92
C LEU A 142 -6.65 17.09 -0.49
N LYS A 143 -7.56 18.05 -0.67
CA LYS A 143 -8.11 18.40 -1.98
C LYS A 143 -7.02 18.97 -2.90
N GLU A 144 -6.15 19.81 -2.36
CA GLU A 144 -5.04 20.40 -3.11
C GLU A 144 -4.03 19.35 -3.55
N LYS A 145 -3.59 18.48 -2.62
CA LYS A 145 -2.72 17.33 -2.92
C LYS A 145 -3.30 16.46 -4.05
N PHE A 146 -4.60 16.17 -3.98
CA PHE A 146 -5.29 15.37 -4.99
C PHE A 146 -5.38 16.08 -6.35
N ARG A 147 -5.64 17.41 -6.36
CA ARG A 147 -5.66 18.21 -7.60
C ARG A 147 -4.31 18.12 -8.33
N LEU A 148 -3.23 18.42 -7.62
CA LEU A 148 -1.87 18.40 -8.18
C LEU A 148 -1.49 17.00 -8.73
N LEU A 149 -1.88 15.92 -8.02
CA LEU A 149 -1.71 14.56 -8.53
C LEU A 149 -2.44 14.33 -9.86
N LYS A 150 -3.69 14.81 -10.00
CA LYS A 150 -4.50 14.61 -11.20
C LYS A 150 -4.00 15.44 -12.39
N GLU A 151 -3.45 16.62 -12.15
CA GLU A 151 -2.88 17.48 -13.19
C GLU A 151 -1.63 16.86 -13.82
N LEU A 152 -0.82 16.15 -13.02
CA LEU A 152 0.41 15.53 -13.51
C LEU A 152 0.17 14.18 -14.19
N GLN A 153 -0.88 13.44 -13.80
CA GLN A 153 -1.16 12.09 -14.31
C GLN A 153 -1.08 11.98 -15.86
N PRO A 154 -1.66 12.89 -16.67
CA PRO A 154 -1.62 12.79 -18.13
C PRO A 154 -0.20 12.83 -18.72
N SER A 155 0.72 13.57 -18.09
CA SER A 155 2.10 13.72 -18.57
C SER A 155 3.01 12.51 -18.31
N ILE A 156 2.57 11.55 -17.50
CA ILE A 156 3.35 10.34 -17.13
C ILE A 156 2.83 9.10 -17.87
N VAL A 157 1.62 9.16 -18.41
CA VAL A 157 0.96 8.04 -19.12
C VAL A 157 1.05 8.18 -20.66
N ALA A 158 1.42 9.36 -21.16
CA ALA A 158 1.71 9.63 -22.58
C ALA A 158 3.16 9.26 -22.93
#